data_AF-A0A377M685-F1
#
_entry.id   AF-A0A377M685-F1
#
_cell.length_a   1.000
_cell.length_b   1.000
_cell.length_c   1.000
_cell.angle_alpha   90.00
_cell.angle_beta   90.00
_cell.angle_gamma   90.00
#
_symmetry.space_group_name_H-M   'P 1'
#
loop_
_entity.id
_entity.type
_entity.pdbx_description
1 polymer ?
#
loop_
_entity_poly.entity_id
_entity_poly.type
_entity_poly.pdbx_seq_one_letter_code
_entity_poly.pdbx_strand_id
1 'polypeptide(L)'
;MLQRLFPKVRKNTYAMRYVAGMPAERILPPGSFASISQALPAGTPLSSDEKIRVLVWNIFKQQRADWLSVLKNFGKDAHLVLLQEAQTTPELVRFATTNYLAADQVPAFVLPQHPSGVMTLSAAHPVYCCPLREREPILRLAKSALVTVYPLPDTRLLMVVNIHAVNFSLGVMCIVSSYFLLVTR
;
A
#
# COMPACT_ATOMS: atom_id res chain seq x y z
N MET A 1 -43.99 -8.21 7.42
CA MET A 1 -43.31 -6.91 7.56
C MET A 1 -41.82 -7.14 7.33
N LEU A 2 -41.32 -6.93 6.10
CA LEU A 2 -39.93 -7.21 5.72
C LEU A 2 -38.98 -6.23 6.41
N GLN A 3 -38.07 -6.74 7.24
CA GLN A 3 -36.87 -6.00 7.65
C GLN A 3 -35.96 -5.89 6.42
N ARG A 4 -35.89 -4.68 5.84
CA ARG A 4 -34.88 -4.31 4.86
C ARG A 4 -33.51 -4.42 5.52
N LEU A 5 -32.73 -5.42 5.12
CA LEU A 5 -31.28 -5.47 5.30
C LEU A 5 -30.69 -4.29 4.52
N PHE A 6 -30.55 -3.15 5.18
CA PHE A 6 -29.76 -2.04 4.64
C PHE A 6 -28.31 -2.54 4.48
N PRO A 7 -27.74 -2.56 3.26
CA PRO A 7 -26.32 -2.84 3.11
C PRO A 7 -25.55 -1.76 3.87
N LYS A 8 -24.74 -2.17 4.84
CA LYS A 8 -23.91 -1.29 5.65
C LYS A 8 -22.93 -0.58 4.71
N VAL A 9 -23.22 0.66 4.35
CA VAL A 9 -22.43 1.50 3.44
C VAL A 9 -20.98 1.55 3.96
N ARG A 10 -20.06 0.83 3.30
CA ARG A 10 -18.62 0.87 3.57
C ARG A 10 -18.09 2.24 3.14
N LYS A 11 -18.04 3.19 4.08
CA LYS A 11 -17.61 4.58 3.82
C LYS A 11 -16.17 4.66 3.29
N ASN A 12 -16.01 5.16 2.06
CA ASN A 12 -14.83 5.89 1.54
C ASN A 12 -13.45 5.25 1.77
N THR A 13 -13.26 3.95 1.50
CA THR A 13 -11.91 3.39 1.36
C THR A 13 -11.43 3.66 -0.08
N TYR A 14 -10.21 4.17 -0.23
CA TYR A 14 -9.61 4.45 -1.53
C TYR A 14 -8.09 4.40 -1.41
N ALA A 15 -7.40 4.17 -2.52
CA ALA A 15 -5.97 4.43 -2.67
C ALA A 15 -5.78 5.73 -3.47
N MET A 16 -4.69 6.44 -3.21
CA MET A 16 -4.19 7.49 -4.08
C MET A 16 -3.02 6.95 -4.88
N ARG A 17 -3.05 7.14 -6.20
CA ARG A 17 -1.96 6.79 -7.11
C ARG A 17 -1.23 8.06 -7.55
N TYR A 18 0.09 7.99 -7.49
CA TYR A 18 1.00 9.03 -7.96
C TYR A 18 1.89 8.44 -9.05
N VAL A 19 1.90 9.11 -10.20
CA VAL A 19 2.72 8.79 -11.37
C VAL A 19 3.38 10.07 -11.85
N ALA A 20 4.63 10.00 -12.31
CA ALA A 20 5.36 11.17 -12.79
C ALA A 20 4.60 11.89 -13.92
N GLY A 21 4.44 13.21 -13.80
CA GLY A 21 3.77 14.04 -14.80
C GLY A 21 2.24 13.93 -14.85
N MET A 22 1.62 13.06 -14.03
CA MET A 22 0.18 12.86 -13.99
C MET A 22 -0.44 13.45 -12.73
N PRO A 23 -1.70 13.93 -12.78
CA PRO A 23 -2.42 14.30 -11.57
C PRO A 23 -2.63 13.09 -10.65
N ALA A 24 -2.70 13.31 -9.34
CA ALA A 24 -2.96 12.25 -8.38
C ALA A 24 -4.34 11.62 -8.64
N GLU A 25 -4.37 10.30 -8.85
CA GLU A 25 -5.57 9.55 -9.18
C GLU A 25 -6.14 8.87 -7.93
N ARG A 26 -7.46 8.82 -7.80
CA ARG A 26 -8.14 8.11 -6.72
C ARG A 26 -8.63 6.74 -7.21
N ILE A 27 -8.05 5.68 -6.65
CA ILE A 27 -8.42 4.29 -6.94
C ILE A 27 -9.43 3.81 -5.90
N LEU A 28 -10.58 3.34 -6.37
CA LEU A 28 -11.60 2.73 -5.53
C LEU A 28 -11.35 1.22 -5.40
N PRO A 29 -11.82 0.58 -4.31
CA PRO A 29 -11.76 -0.86 -4.20
C PRO A 29 -12.43 -1.48 -5.42
N PRO A 30 -11.76 -2.39 -6.13
CA PRO A 30 -12.45 -3.24 -7.10
C PRO A 30 -13.58 -3.97 -6.37
N GLY A 31 -14.61 -4.40 -7.11
CA GLY A 31 -15.71 -5.20 -6.56
C GLY A 31 -15.22 -6.50 -5.89
N SER A 32 -16.14 -7.38 -5.49
CA SER A 32 -15.78 -8.62 -4.79
C SER A 32 -14.59 -9.35 -5.45
N PHE A 33 -13.62 -9.85 -4.66
CA PHE A 33 -12.50 -10.65 -5.19
C PHE A 33 -12.95 -11.83 -6.07
N ALA A 34 -14.19 -12.30 -5.90
CA ALA A 34 -14.83 -13.34 -6.72
C ALA A 34 -15.00 -12.96 -8.20
N SER A 35 -14.98 -11.67 -8.58
CA SER A 35 -15.03 -11.23 -9.97
C SER A 35 -13.65 -11.14 -10.64
N ILE A 36 -12.57 -11.45 -9.92
CA ILE A 36 -11.18 -11.49 -10.45
C ILE A 36 -10.91 -12.82 -11.21
N SER A 37 -11.96 -13.57 -11.57
CA SER A 37 -11.87 -14.64 -12.56
C SER A 37 -11.72 -14.11 -14.00
N GLN A 38 -11.90 -12.80 -14.23
CA GLN A 38 -11.43 -12.15 -15.44
C GLN A 38 -9.92 -11.93 -15.34
N ALA A 39 -9.17 -12.45 -16.32
CA ALA A 39 -7.73 -12.32 -16.40
C ALA A 39 -7.31 -10.85 -16.17
N LEU A 40 -6.41 -10.62 -15.21
CA LEU A 40 -5.84 -9.30 -14.98
C LEU A 40 -5.21 -8.79 -16.30
N PRO A 41 -5.29 -7.48 -16.59
CA PRO A 41 -4.75 -6.94 -17.82
C PRO A 41 -3.25 -7.23 -17.92
N ALA A 42 -2.78 -7.46 -19.16
CA ALA A 42 -1.35 -7.60 -19.42
C ALA A 42 -0.65 -6.27 -19.04
N GLY A 43 0.27 -6.34 -18.08
CA GLY A 43 1.07 -5.19 -17.64
C GLY A 43 2.56 -5.44 -17.87
N THR A 44 3.36 -4.37 -17.80
CA THR A 44 4.82 -4.50 -17.84
C THR A 44 5.31 -5.25 -16.59
N PRO A 45 6.18 -6.27 -16.75
CA PRO A 45 6.74 -7.00 -15.61
C PRO A 45 7.40 -6.10 -14.57
N LEU A 46 7.30 -6.49 -13.28
CA LEU A 46 7.90 -5.76 -12.17
C LEU A 46 9.42 -5.62 -12.27
N SER A 47 10.07 -6.65 -12.80
CA SER A 47 11.51 -6.71 -13.03
C SER A 47 11.79 -7.69 -14.15
N SER A 48 12.89 -7.48 -14.87
CA SER A 48 13.48 -8.46 -15.79
C SER A 48 14.44 -9.43 -15.09
N ASP A 49 14.80 -9.17 -13.82
CA ASP A 49 15.68 -10.03 -13.03
C ASP A 49 14.92 -11.21 -12.42
N GLU A 50 15.63 -12.33 -12.20
CA GLU A 50 15.12 -13.46 -11.42
C GLU A 50 14.90 -13.11 -9.93
N LYS A 51 15.56 -12.06 -9.44
CA LYS A 51 15.52 -11.66 -8.03
C LYS A 51 14.68 -10.40 -7.84
N ILE A 52 13.72 -10.48 -6.92
CA ILE A 52 12.90 -9.34 -6.54
C ILE A 52 13.42 -8.75 -5.24
N ARG A 53 13.92 -7.50 -5.29
CA ARG A 53 14.37 -6.77 -4.10
C ARG A 53 13.21 -5.94 -3.55
N VAL A 54 12.88 -6.17 -2.29
CA VAL A 54 11.79 -5.48 -1.58
C VAL A 54 12.36 -4.81 -0.33
N LEU A 55 12.13 -3.50 -0.20
CA LEU A 55 12.39 -2.75 1.02
C LEU A 55 11.09 -2.62 1.81
N VAL A 56 11.09 -3.02 3.07
CA VAL A 56 9.93 -2.86 3.97
C VAL A 56 10.34 -1.97 5.12
N TRP A 57 9.63 -0.87 5.34
CA TRP A 57 10.02 0.10 6.35
C TRP A 57 8.84 0.88 6.95
N ASN A 58 8.71 0.84 8.27
CA ASN A 58 7.90 1.83 8.97
C ASN A 58 8.71 3.14 9.04
N ILE A 59 8.29 4.13 8.24
CA ILE A 59 9.00 5.42 8.09
C ILE A 59 8.64 6.41 9.20
N PHE A 60 7.87 5.99 10.21
CA PHE A 60 7.54 6.75 11.40
C PHE A 60 7.11 8.19 11.09
N LYS A 61 6.17 8.34 10.16
CA LYS A 61 5.61 9.64 9.72
C LYS A 61 6.68 10.64 9.28
N GLN A 62 7.80 10.15 8.72
CA GLN A 62 8.92 10.98 8.27
C GLN A 62 9.53 11.85 9.38
N GLN A 63 9.34 11.51 10.66
CA GLN A 63 9.80 12.34 11.79
C GLN A 63 11.32 12.30 11.99
N ARG A 64 12.02 11.31 11.41
CA ARG A 64 13.49 11.23 11.47
C ARG A 64 14.11 12.04 10.35
N ALA A 65 15.03 12.95 10.67
CA ALA A 65 15.64 13.87 9.69
C ALA A 65 16.36 13.18 8.52
N ASP A 66 16.83 11.94 8.71
CA ASP A 66 17.58 11.16 7.74
C ASP A 66 16.70 10.29 6.82
N TRP A 67 15.37 10.36 6.92
CA TRP A 67 14.48 9.42 6.25
C TRP A 67 14.70 9.36 4.73
N LEU A 68 14.94 10.51 4.11
CA LEU A 68 15.12 10.63 2.67
C LEU A 68 16.45 10.01 2.24
N SER A 69 17.51 10.18 3.02
CA SER A 69 18.81 9.58 2.76
C SER A 69 18.75 8.06 2.86
N VAL A 70 18.00 7.53 3.84
CA VAL A 70 17.74 6.08 3.96
C VAL A 70 17.02 5.56 2.70
N LEU A 71 15.95 6.23 2.24
CA LEU A 71 15.26 5.82 1.01
C LEU A 71 16.15 5.91 -0.24
N LYS A 72 16.99 6.93 -0.36
CA LYS A 72 17.94 7.05 -1.49
C LYS A 72 18.97 5.92 -1.48
N ASN A 73 19.47 5.55 -0.31
CA ASN A 73 20.54 4.55 -0.19
C ASN A 73 20.02 3.13 -0.35
N PHE A 74 18.91 2.79 0.29
CA PHE A 74 18.37 1.42 0.32
C PHE A 74 17.27 1.20 -0.73
N GLY A 75 16.57 2.25 -1.15
CA GLY A 75 15.49 2.16 -2.14
C GLY A 75 15.98 2.09 -3.58
N LYS A 76 17.15 2.66 -3.91
CA LYS A 76 17.64 2.76 -5.30
C LYS A 76 17.65 1.44 -6.07
N ASP A 77 17.91 0.32 -5.38
CA ASP A 77 17.99 -1.00 -6.00
C ASP A 77 16.70 -1.81 -5.78
N ALA A 78 15.75 -1.34 -4.97
CA ALA A 78 14.53 -2.07 -4.67
C ALA A 78 13.50 -1.93 -5.80
N HIS A 79 12.89 -3.04 -6.21
CA HIS A 79 11.76 -3.03 -7.15
C HIS A 79 10.46 -2.59 -6.47
N LEU A 80 10.35 -2.86 -5.17
CA LEU A 80 9.20 -2.51 -4.34
C LEU A 80 9.69 -1.88 -3.03
N VAL A 81 9.09 -0.76 -2.65
CA VAL A 81 9.28 -0.16 -1.32
C VAL A 81 7.93 -0.06 -0.62
N LEU A 82 7.82 -0.74 0.52
CA LEU A 82 6.59 -0.87 1.31
C LEU A 82 6.75 -0.06 2.58
N LEU A 83 6.16 1.13 2.57
CA LEU A 83 6.21 2.06 3.67
C LEU A 83 4.97 1.91 4.56
N GLN A 84 5.18 1.86 5.88
CA GLN A 84 4.13 2.01 6.90
C GLN A 84 4.28 3.35 7.63
N GLU A 85 3.17 3.88 8.12
CA GLU A 85 3.08 5.23 8.71
C GLU A 85 3.56 6.35 7.77
N ALA A 86 3.45 6.15 6.45
CA ALA A 86 3.86 7.14 5.48
C ALA A 86 2.83 8.27 5.38
N GLN A 87 3.27 9.52 5.55
CA GLN A 87 2.48 10.72 5.25
C GLN A 87 2.71 11.18 3.81
N THR A 88 1.65 11.70 3.18
CA THR A 88 1.69 12.24 1.82
C THR A 88 2.32 13.63 1.77
N THR A 89 3.57 13.77 2.22
CA THR A 89 4.32 15.02 2.10
C THR A 89 4.74 15.26 0.65
N PRO A 90 4.81 16.50 0.16
CA PRO A 90 5.32 16.81 -1.18
C PRO A 90 6.70 16.20 -1.46
N GLU A 91 7.58 16.16 -0.46
CA GLU A 91 8.93 15.61 -0.55
C GLU A 91 8.91 14.09 -0.82
N LEU A 92 8.07 13.35 -0.09
CA LEU A 92 7.90 11.91 -0.31
C LEU A 92 7.28 11.61 -1.67
N VAL A 93 6.24 12.35 -2.06
CA VAL A 93 5.61 12.19 -3.37
C VAL A 93 6.62 12.44 -4.48
N ARG A 94 7.42 13.51 -4.36
CA ARG A 94 8.49 13.83 -5.31
C ARG A 94 9.56 12.73 -5.35
N PHE A 95 10.00 12.22 -4.20
CA PHE A 95 10.92 11.09 -4.16
C PHE A 95 10.33 9.88 -4.88
N ALA A 96 9.07 9.55 -4.59
CA ALA A 96 8.41 8.39 -5.16
C ALA A 96 8.26 8.49 -6.68
N THR A 97 7.75 9.61 -7.20
CA THR A 97 7.54 9.80 -8.64
C THR A 97 8.84 10.03 -9.42
N THR A 98 9.93 10.42 -8.76
CA THR A 98 11.25 10.53 -9.42
C THR A 98 11.94 9.18 -9.57
N ASN A 99 11.73 8.24 -8.63
CA ASN A 99 12.50 6.99 -8.56
C ASN A 99 11.69 5.74 -8.93
N TYR A 100 10.36 5.82 -8.98
CA TYR A 100 9.48 4.69 -9.23
C TYR A 100 8.41 5.06 -10.27
N LEU A 101 7.90 4.05 -10.98
CA LEU A 101 6.88 4.26 -12.02
C LEU A 101 5.50 4.54 -11.41
N ALA A 102 5.20 3.94 -10.25
CA ALA A 102 3.96 4.18 -9.54
C ALA A 102 4.18 4.21 -8.02
N ALA A 103 3.38 5.02 -7.34
CA ALA A 103 3.23 4.97 -5.90
C ALA A 103 1.75 4.93 -5.52
N ASP A 104 1.33 3.90 -4.81
CA ASP A 104 -0.03 3.69 -4.35
C ASP A 104 -0.10 3.84 -2.83
N GLN A 105 -1.03 4.64 -2.32
CA GLN A 105 -1.15 4.93 -0.89
C GLN A 105 -2.57 4.78 -0.37
N VAL A 106 -2.72 4.10 0.78
CA VAL A 106 -4.01 4.00 1.50
C VAL A 106 -3.95 4.83 2.79
N PRO A 107 -4.60 6.00 2.84
CA PRO A 107 -4.60 6.85 4.01
C PRO A 107 -5.39 6.21 5.17
N ALA A 108 -4.80 6.11 6.35
CA ALA A 108 -5.48 5.50 7.51
C ALA A 108 -6.52 6.46 8.14
N PHE A 109 -6.30 7.78 8.11
CA PHE A 109 -7.20 8.74 8.78
C PHE A 109 -7.27 10.11 8.10
N VAL A 110 -8.47 10.60 7.77
CA VAL A 110 -8.70 11.97 7.25
C VAL A 110 -8.91 12.95 8.42
N LEU A 111 -7.83 13.40 9.06
CA LEU A 111 -7.80 14.54 10.02
C LEU A 111 -6.93 15.63 9.39
N PRO A 112 -7.08 16.92 9.76
CA PRO A 112 -6.72 18.06 8.91
C PRO A 112 -5.24 18.24 8.54
N GLN A 113 -4.32 17.45 9.09
CA GLN A 113 -2.90 17.57 8.79
C GLN A 113 -2.28 16.18 8.57
N HIS A 114 -2.31 15.75 7.30
CA HIS A 114 -1.59 14.60 6.73
C HIS A 114 -1.96 13.20 7.27
N PRO A 115 -2.98 12.53 6.70
CA PRO A 115 -3.20 11.08 6.87
C PRO A 115 -1.89 10.29 6.74
N SER A 116 -1.47 9.61 7.81
CA SER A 116 -0.46 8.55 7.72
C SER A 116 -1.13 7.24 7.32
N GLY A 117 -0.47 6.42 6.52
CA GLY A 117 -1.02 5.14 6.08
C GLY A 117 0.05 4.18 5.58
N VAL A 118 -0.35 3.26 4.71
CA VAL A 118 0.61 2.43 3.98
C VAL A 118 0.80 3.00 2.58
N MET A 119 2.03 2.95 2.07
CA MET A 119 2.38 3.35 0.71
C MET A 119 3.27 2.28 0.08
N THR A 120 2.98 1.91 -1.16
CA THR A 120 3.80 1.00 -1.97
C THR A 120 4.35 1.78 -3.16
N LEU A 121 5.67 1.87 -3.26
CA LEU A 121 6.37 2.43 -4.41
C LEU A 121 6.85 1.25 -5.26
N SER A 122 6.64 1.32 -6.57
CA SER A 122 6.90 0.19 -7.46
C SER A 122 7.58 0.58 -8.77
N ALA A 123 8.55 -0.24 -9.17
CA ALA A 123 9.26 -0.13 -10.44
C ALA A 123 8.38 -0.47 -11.67
N ALA A 124 7.14 -0.93 -11.45
CA ALA A 124 6.12 -1.15 -12.47
C ALA A 124 4.76 -0.63 -12.02
N HIS A 125 3.84 -0.49 -12.97
CA HIS A 125 2.44 -0.22 -12.67
C HIS A 125 1.76 -1.53 -12.24
N PRO A 126 1.07 -1.58 -11.09
CA PRO A 126 0.36 -2.79 -10.72
C PRO A 126 -0.90 -2.95 -11.59
N VAL A 127 -1.16 -4.20 -11.98
CA VAL A 127 -2.35 -4.59 -12.76
C VAL A 127 -3.60 -4.70 -11.89
N TYR A 128 -3.42 -4.64 -10.57
CA TYR A 128 -4.49 -4.62 -9.57
C TYR A 128 -4.06 -3.80 -8.35
N CYS A 129 -4.98 -3.00 -7.82
CA CYS A 129 -4.78 -2.21 -6.60
C CYS A 129 -6.06 -2.25 -5.78
N CYS A 130 -5.98 -2.76 -4.55
CA CYS A 130 -7.11 -2.84 -3.63
C CYS A 130 -6.75 -2.21 -2.28
N PRO A 131 -7.34 -1.04 -1.97
CA PRO A 131 -7.20 -0.41 -0.67
C PRO A 131 -8.10 -1.09 0.37
N LEU A 132 -7.51 -1.39 1.52
CA LEU A 132 -8.22 -1.95 2.67
C LEU A 132 -8.06 -1.03 3.87
N ARG A 133 -9.15 -0.82 4.61
CA ARG A 133 -9.14 -0.06 5.85
C ARG A 133 -10.13 -0.67 6.81
N GLU A 134 -9.64 -1.07 7.97
CA GLU A 134 -10.44 -1.62 9.05
C GLU A 134 -10.17 -0.84 10.34
N ARG A 135 -11.17 -0.77 11.22
CA ARG A 135 -11.01 -0.18 12.55
C ARG A 135 -10.76 -1.30 13.55
N GLU A 136 -9.77 -1.13 14.41
CA GLU A 136 -9.48 -2.11 15.45
C GLU A 136 -10.65 -2.27 16.45
N PRO A 137 -10.92 -3.49 16.96
CA PRO A 137 -12.04 -3.72 17.88
C PRO A 137 -11.92 -2.97 19.21
N ILE A 138 -10.69 -2.83 19.75
CA ILE A 138 -10.45 -2.32 21.11
C ILE A 138 -10.09 -0.83 21.07
N LEU A 139 -9.00 -0.46 20.39
CA LEU A 139 -8.51 0.93 20.35
C LEU A 139 -9.18 1.76 19.25
N ARG A 140 -9.96 1.13 18.37
CA ARG A 140 -10.66 1.77 17.23
C ARG A 140 -9.75 2.58 16.31
N LEU A 141 -8.43 2.34 16.37
CA LEU A 141 -7.46 2.91 15.45
C LEU A 141 -7.75 2.37 14.05
N ALA A 142 -7.78 3.28 13.07
CA ALA A 142 -7.90 2.87 11.69
C ALA A 142 -6.56 2.30 11.23
N LYS A 143 -6.56 1.05 10.80
CA LYS A 143 -5.42 0.36 10.21
C LYS A 143 -5.67 0.23 8.71
N SER A 144 -4.66 0.56 7.92
CA SER A 144 -4.72 0.45 6.47
C SER A 144 -3.84 -0.69 5.99
N ALA A 145 -4.31 -1.32 4.92
CA ALA A 145 -3.56 -2.28 4.14
C ALA A 145 -3.75 -1.97 2.66
N LEU A 146 -2.76 -2.34 1.86
CA LEU A 146 -2.77 -2.16 0.42
C LEU A 146 -2.35 -3.46 -0.24
N VAL A 147 -3.23 -3.99 -1.08
CA VAL A 147 -2.94 -5.13 -1.95
C VAL A 147 -2.64 -4.60 -3.35
N THR A 148 -1.45 -4.90 -3.87
CA THR A 148 -1.11 -4.66 -5.27
C THR A 148 -0.68 -5.97 -5.93
N VAL A 149 -0.92 -6.09 -7.24
CA VAL A 149 -0.49 -7.25 -8.04
C VAL A 149 0.35 -6.78 -9.21
N TYR A 150 1.47 -7.45 -9.43
CA TYR A 150 2.39 -7.16 -10.52
C TYR A 150 2.66 -8.41 -11.36
N PRO A 151 2.72 -8.28 -12.69
CA PRO A 151 3.16 -9.38 -13.54
C PRO A 151 4.66 -9.63 -13.39
N LEU A 152 5.07 -10.89 -13.54
CA LEU A 152 6.45 -11.34 -13.64
C LEU A 152 6.77 -11.75 -15.09
N PRO A 153 8.05 -11.82 -15.49
CA PRO A 153 8.45 -12.16 -16.86
C PRO A 153 7.91 -13.49 -17.37
N ASP A 154 7.68 -14.45 -16.47
CA ASP A 154 7.25 -15.81 -16.77
C ASP A 154 5.73 -16.01 -16.64
N THR A 155 4.95 -14.94 -16.82
CA THR A 155 3.48 -14.89 -16.72
C THR A 155 2.89 -15.08 -15.33
N ARG A 156 3.71 -15.40 -14.32
CA ARG A 156 3.26 -15.44 -12.93
C ARG A 156 2.86 -14.05 -12.45
N LEU A 157 2.04 -14.05 -11.40
CA LEU A 157 1.61 -12.83 -10.73
C LEU A 157 2.17 -12.77 -9.32
N LEU A 158 2.76 -11.62 -8.98
CA LEU A 158 3.20 -11.31 -7.64
C LEU A 158 2.14 -10.48 -6.92
N MET A 159 1.47 -11.07 -5.93
CA MET A 159 0.64 -10.34 -5.00
C MET A 159 1.46 -9.83 -3.83
N VAL A 160 1.36 -8.53 -3.58
CA VAL A 160 2.09 -7.78 -2.57
C VAL A 160 1.06 -7.20 -1.61
N VAL A 161 1.15 -7.56 -0.33
CA VAL A 161 0.25 -7.04 0.70
C VAL A 161 1.04 -6.24 1.72
N ASN A 162 0.91 -4.91 1.68
CA ASN A 162 1.50 -4.00 2.65
C ASN A 162 0.50 -3.75 3.78
N ILE A 163 0.79 -4.25 4.98
CA ILE A 163 -0.10 -4.17 6.14
C ILE A 163 0.59 -3.40 7.26
N HIS A 164 -0.06 -2.35 7.74
CA HIS A 164 0.26 -1.77 9.03
C HIS A 164 -0.74 -2.30 10.06
N ALA A 165 -0.37 -3.32 10.84
CA ALA A 165 -1.21 -3.92 11.88
C ALA A 165 -0.69 -3.56 13.28
N VAL A 166 -1.29 -4.14 14.32
CA VAL A 166 -0.71 -4.24 15.68
C VAL A 166 -0.64 -5.72 16.01
N ASN A 167 0.46 -6.15 16.62
CA ASN A 167 0.56 -7.49 17.18
C ASN A 167 0.04 -7.41 18.62
N PHE A 168 -1.03 -8.12 18.95
CA PHE A 168 -1.56 -8.16 20.31
C PHE A 168 -0.89 -9.30 21.07
N SER A 169 -0.11 -8.98 22.10
CA SER A 169 0.18 -9.94 23.17
C SER A 169 -0.51 -9.47 24.46
N LEU A 170 -1.33 -10.33 25.06
CA LEU A 170 -1.90 -10.09 26.38
C LEU A 170 -0.76 -9.95 27.39
N GLY A 171 -0.55 -8.75 27.94
CA GLY A 171 0.40 -8.51 29.04
C GLY A 171 1.59 -7.57 28.79
N VAL A 172 1.68 -6.89 27.65
CA VAL A 172 2.80 -5.95 27.38
C VAL A 172 2.25 -4.64 26.80
N MET A 173 2.53 -3.51 27.47
CA MET A 173 2.11 -2.18 27.01
C MET A 173 2.99 -1.70 25.85
N CYS A 174 2.32 -1.29 24.77
CA CYS A 174 2.84 -0.79 23.48
C CYS A 174 3.54 -1.82 22.58
N ILE A 175 2.89 -2.17 21.46
CA ILE A 175 3.48 -2.96 20.38
C ILE A 175 3.17 -2.27 19.04
N VAL A 176 4.21 -1.99 18.25
CA VAL A 176 4.10 -1.63 16.83
C VAL A 176 4.54 -2.86 16.04
N SER A 177 3.71 -3.33 15.09
CA SER A 177 4.06 -4.50 14.26
C SER A 177 3.71 -4.25 12.80
N SER A 178 4.71 -4.31 11.94
CA SER A 178 4.55 -4.30 10.48
C SER A 178 4.53 -5.75 9.97
N TYR A 179 3.57 -6.09 9.11
CA TYR A 179 3.52 -7.39 8.44
C TYR A 179 3.62 -7.20 6.93
N PHE A 180 4.33 -8.12 6.28
CA PHE A 180 4.42 -8.19 4.83
C PHE A 180 4.17 -9.63 4.40
N LEU A 181 3.31 -9.82 3.40
CA LEU A 181 3.06 -11.11 2.79
C LEU A 181 3.25 -11.00 1.27
N LEU A 182 4.18 -11.80 0.75
CA LEU A 182 4.32 -12.08 -0.68
C LEU A 182 3.59 -13.39 -0.97
N VAL A 183 2.65 -13.36 -1.90
CA VAL A 183 2.06 -14.56 -2.45
C VAL A 183 2.36 -14.59 -3.94
N THR A 184 3.17 -15.55 -4.36
CA THR A 184 3.31 -15.92 -5.77
C THR A 184 2.29 -17.03 -6.04
N ARG A 185 1.41 -16.84 -7.03
CA ARG A 185 0.66 -17.94 -7.64
C ARG A 185 1.27 -18.30 -8.98
#